data_AF-A0A9R0DR11-F1
#
_entry.id   AF-A0A9R0DR11-F1
#
_cell.length_a   1.000
_cell.length_b   1.000
_cell.length_c   1.000
_cell.angle_alpha   90.00
_cell.angle_beta   90.00
_cell.angle_gamma   90.00
#
_symmetry.space_group_name_H-M   'P 1'
#
loop_
_entity.id
_entity.type
_entity.pdbx_description
1 polymer ?
#
loop_
_entity_poly.entity_id
_entity_poly.type
_entity_poly.pdbx_seq_one_letter_code
_entity_poly.pdbx_strand_id
1 'polypeptide(L)'
;MYTDWSEFPHDDELLIHDNYGESFHILSATYTYCSDEVKSLPMRSRNCYFDNEYHLDHFWNYHNSDCTHLCYANAVKQSCNCTPVFIPHIKRNPCKLVNIPCSVAVRWNTSNWLTFEKCPCLRDCESRKYRSQVTLGNFRAVPYAINNPYKGLVLNNTTSALRFFFTNPVFLKQKQETVMSIISLASNLGGVFGLSMGFSCISLLEILFYIYLGLRNYIKNRLNIN
;
A
#
# COMPACT_ATOMS: atom_id res chain seq x y z
N MET A 1 13.70 -7.86 -3.35
CA MET A 1 14.55 -7.47 -4.50
C MET A 1 14.02 -6.11 -4.90
N TYR A 2 14.88 -5.10 -4.82
CA TYR A 2 14.60 -3.69 -4.52
C TYR A 2 13.41 -3.02 -5.20
N THR A 3 12.61 -2.29 -4.42
CA THR A 3 11.37 -1.63 -4.86
C THR A 3 11.58 -0.11 -4.94
N ASP A 4 12.43 0.27 -5.89
CA ASP A 4 12.62 1.63 -6.37
C ASP A 4 11.62 1.91 -7.52
N TRP A 5 11.62 3.11 -8.13
CA TRP A 5 10.71 3.56 -9.22
C TRP A 5 10.62 2.66 -10.49
N SER A 6 11.24 1.48 -10.46
CA SER A 6 11.35 0.37 -11.40
C SER A 6 10.44 -0.84 -11.11
N GLU A 7 9.47 -0.76 -10.18
CA GLU A 7 8.72 -1.94 -9.74
C GLU A 7 7.72 -2.49 -10.79
N PHE A 8 8.14 -3.54 -11.49
CA PHE A 8 7.33 -4.47 -12.29
C PHE A 8 6.63 -5.47 -11.33
N PRO A 9 5.51 -6.13 -11.70
CA PRO A 9 4.51 -6.68 -10.78
C PRO A 9 5.07 -7.48 -9.60
N HIS A 10 4.43 -7.27 -8.45
CA HIS A 10 4.55 -8.09 -7.26
C HIS A 10 4.41 -9.58 -7.61
N ASP A 11 5.20 -10.42 -6.94
CA ASP A 11 5.35 -11.88 -7.11
C ASP A 11 4.03 -12.70 -7.03
N ASP A 12 2.88 -12.07 -6.79
CA ASP A 12 1.63 -12.78 -6.51
C ASP A 12 0.90 -13.32 -7.76
N GLU A 13 1.26 -12.93 -9.00
CA GLU A 13 0.59 -13.47 -10.21
C GLU A 13 1.47 -13.67 -11.46
N LEU A 14 2.78 -13.38 -11.45
CA LEU A 14 3.65 -13.69 -12.60
C LEU A 14 4.17 -15.13 -12.54
N LEU A 15 3.26 -16.08 -12.79
CA LEU A 15 3.65 -17.43 -13.15
C LEU A 15 4.32 -17.37 -14.53
N ILE A 16 5.64 -17.21 -14.57
CA ILE A 16 6.44 -17.38 -15.79
C ILE A 16 6.39 -18.87 -16.12
N HIS A 17 5.41 -19.27 -16.93
CA HIS A 17 5.30 -20.62 -17.46
C HIS A 17 6.10 -20.75 -18.76
N ASP A 18 6.91 -21.81 -18.79
CA ASP A 18 7.70 -22.42 -19.86
C ASP A 18 8.72 -21.57 -20.63
N ASN A 19 9.97 -22.06 -20.61
CA ASN A 19 11.17 -21.46 -21.22
C ASN A 19 11.20 -21.47 -22.76
N TYR A 20 10.13 -21.92 -23.40
CA TYR A 20 10.06 -22.10 -24.84
C TYR A 20 8.77 -21.49 -25.38
N GLY A 21 8.87 -20.38 -26.12
CA GLY A 21 7.68 -19.76 -26.71
C GLY A 21 7.67 -18.24 -26.70
N GLU A 22 6.68 -17.70 -27.40
CA GLU A 22 6.31 -16.29 -27.30
C GLU A 22 5.33 -16.15 -26.15
N SER A 23 5.46 -15.12 -25.33
CA SER A 23 4.50 -14.82 -24.26
C SER A 23 4.05 -13.37 -24.37
N PHE A 24 2.75 -13.19 -24.25
CA PHE A 24 2.05 -11.94 -24.33
C PHE A 24 1.59 -11.59 -22.91
N HIS A 25 2.19 -10.55 -22.35
CA HIS A 25 1.89 -10.03 -21.03
C HIS A 25 1.01 -8.78 -21.17
N ILE A 26 -0.26 -8.94 -20.84
CA ILE A 26 -1.25 -7.87 -20.79
C ILE A 26 -1.15 -7.20 -19.43
N LEU A 27 -0.79 -5.91 -19.41
CA LEU A 27 -0.66 -5.13 -18.19
C LEU A 27 -1.93 -4.31 -17.92
N SER A 28 -2.41 -4.37 -16.67
CA SER A 28 -3.50 -3.53 -16.14
C SER A 28 -2.99 -2.79 -14.91
N ALA A 29 -3.01 -1.45 -14.95
CA ALA A 29 -2.54 -0.61 -13.86
C ALA A 29 -3.68 -0.14 -12.96
N THR A 30 -3.45 -0.19 -11.65
CA THR A 30 -4.32 0.34 -10.60
C THR A 30 -3.52 1.32 -9.76
N TYR A 31 -3.99 2.56 -9.67
CA TYR A 31 -3.42 3.60 -8.83
C TYR A 31 -4.34 3.90 -7.66
N THR A 32 -3.86 3.66 -6.44
CA THR A 32 -4.58 3.95 -5.20
C THR A 32 -3.97 5.17 -4.53
N TYR A 33 -4.82 6.12 -4.12
CA TYR A 33 -4.39 7.36 -3.46
C TYR A 33 -5.41 7.79 -2.40
N CYS A 34 -4.96 8.56 -1.41
CA CYS A 34 -5.80 9.10 -0.35
C CYS A 34 -6.32 10.51 -0.68
N SER A 35 -7.53 10.85 -0.22
CA SER A 35 -8.05 12.22 -0.22
C SER A 35 -7.28 13.12 0.75
N ASP A 36 -7.39 14.44 0.59
CA ASP A 36 -6.70 15.39 1.47
C ASP A 36 -7.22 15.34 2.92
N GLU A 37 -8.49 15.01 3.11
CA GLU A 37 -9.05 14.73 4.45
C GLU A 37 -8.32 13.56 5.11
N VAL A 38 -8.09 12.46 4.37
CA VAL A 38 -7.36 11.29 4.89
C VAL A 38 -5.88 11.61 5.15
N LYS A 39 -5.26 12.45 4.32
CA LYS A 39 -3.87 12.93 4.55
C LYS A 39 -3.73 13.72 5.84
N SER A 40 -4.77 14.47 6.23
CA SER A 40 -4.80 15.25 7.48
C SER A 40 -4.95 14.40 8.75
N LEU A 41 -5.43 13.15 8.60
CA LEU A 41 -5.61 12.25 9.73
C LEU A 41 -4.26 11.72 10.24
N PRO A 42 -4.12 11.51 11.57
CA PRO A 42 -2.92 10.92 12.11
C PRO A 42 -2.76 9.45 11.70
N MET A 43 -1.51 9.00 11.65
CA MET A 43 -1.09 7.64 11.24
C MET A 43 -1.93 6.51 11.85
N ARG A 44 -2.19 6.57 13.17
CA ARG A 44 -2.95 5.54 13.91
C ARG A 44 -4.40 5.40 13.43
N SER A 45 -4.99 6.45 12.88
CA SER A 45 -6.38 6.42 12.38
C SER A 45 -6.46 5.92 10.94
N ARG A 46 -5.42 6.11 10.13
CA ARG A 46 -5.39 5.73 8.71
C ARG A 46 -4.83 4.33 8.42
N ASN A 47 -4.03 3.76 9.33
CA ASN A 47 -3.40 2.43 9.18
C ASN A 47 -2.61 2.27 7.87
N CYS A 48 -1.94 3.33 7.41
CA CYS A 48 -1.04 3.35 6.27
C CYS A 48 0.04 4.42 6.45
N TYR A 49 1.15 4.27 5.75
CA TYR A 49 2.25 5.24 5.71
C TYR A 49 2.31 5.98 4.37
N PHE A 50 2.66 7.26 4.43
CA PHE A 50 3.18 7.97 3.26
C PHE A 50 4.70 7.75 3.13
N ASP A 51 5.20 7.93 1.92
CA ASP A 51 6.61 7.78 1.53
C ASP A 51 7.62 8.45 2.48
N ASN A 52 7.27 9.64 2.98
CA ASN A 52 8.15 10.48 3.79
C ASN A 52 7.96 10.35 5.32
N GLU A 53 7.03 9.51 5.77
CA GLU A 53 6.67 9.45 7.20
C GLU A 53 7.49 8.43 8.01
N TYR A 54 7.94 7.37 7.34
CA TYR A 54 8.68 6.29 7.98
C TYR A 54 9.97 6.01 7.23
N HIS A 55 11.11 6.19 7.88
CA HIS A 55 12.39 5.91 7.27
C HIS A 55 12.77 4.43 7.49
N LEU A 56 13.06 3.74 6.38
CA LEU A 56 13.54 2.36 6.39
C LEU A 56 15.06 2.35 6.36
N ASP A 57 15.68 1.45 7.11
CA ASP A 57 17.13 1.27 7.03
C ASP A 57 17.52 0.87 5.60
N HIS A 58 18.35 1.72 4.99
CA HIS A 58 18.95 1.53 3.66
C HIS A 58 18.03 1.87 2.47
N PHE A 59 16.81 2.34 2.72
CA PHE A 59 15.89 2.83 1.69
C PHE A 59 15.51 4.29 1.96
N TRP A 60 15.41 5.11 0.93
CA TRP A 60 15.10 6.54 1.11
C TRP A 60 13.63 6.79 1.44
N ASN A 61 12.73 6.07 0.77
CA ASN A 61 11.28 6.23 0.88
C ASN A 61 10.64 4.98 1.48
N TYR A 62 9.54 5.16 2.21
CA TYR A 62 8.75 4.04 2.71
C TYR A 62 7.95 3.39 1.59
N HIS A 63 8.16 2.09 1.36
CA HIS A 63 7.25 1.21 0.63
C HIS A 63 6.97 -0.06 1.46
N ASN A 64 5.76 -0.60 1.38
CA ASN A 64 5.37 -1.79 2.14
C ASN A 64 6.22 -3.02 1.78
N SER A 65 6.56 -3.16 0.50
CA SER A 65 7.39 -4.25 -0.03
C SER A 65 8.82 -4.17 0.48
N ASP A 66 9.45 -2.98 0.47
CA ASP A 66 10.76 -2.74 1.08
C ASP A 66 10.77 -3.02 2.59
N CYS A 67 9.74 -2.59 3.30
CA CYS A 67 9.59 -2.88 4.73
C CYS A 67 9.54 -4.40 4.99
N THR A 68 8.76 -5.13 4.21
CA THR A 68 8.65 -6.60 4.31
C THR A 68 9.98 -7.29 3.98
N HIS A 69 10.71 -6.78 2.98
CA HIS A 69 12.04 -7.27 2.63
C HIS A 69 13.08 -7.03 3.73
N LEU A 70 13.04 -5.86 4.36
CA LEU A 70 13.91 -5.53 5.49
C LEU A 70 13.60 -6.42 6.70
N CYS A 71 12.32 -6.69 6.97
CA CYS A 71 11.91 -7.63 8.01
C CYS A 71 12.45 -9.04 7.75
N TYR A 72 12.33 -9.55 6.52
CA TYR A 72 12.91 -10.85 6.16
C TYR A 72 14.44 -10.86 6.34
N ALA A 73 15.14 -9.82 5.90
CA ALA A 73 16.58 -9.73 6.07
C ALA A 73 16.99 -9.68 7.56
N ASN A 74 16.23 -8.97 8.39
CA ASN A 74 16.44 -8.94 9.83
C ASN A 74 16.18 -10.30 10.49
N ALA A 75 15.16 -11.04 10.05
CA ALA A 75 14.88 -12.39 10.52
C ALA A 75 16.02 -13.38 10.18
N VAL A 76 16.56 -13.30 8.95
CA VAL A 76 17.73 -14.09 8.54
C VAL A 76 18.97 -13.71 9.34
N LYS A 77 19.18 -12.41 9.57
CA LYS A 77 20.29 -11.93 10.39
C LYS A 77 20.22 -12.44 11.83
N GLN A 78 19.03 -12.48 12.44
CA GLN A 78 18.83 -12.99 13.79
C GLN A 78 19.02 -14.52 13.87
N SER A 79 18.51 -15.27 12.89
CA SER A 79 18.50 -16.74 12.93
C SER A 79 19.80 -17.36 12.41
N CYS A 80 20.37 -16.80 11.34
CA CYS A 80 21.52 -17.35 10.62
C CYS A 80 22.81 -16.53 10.83
N ASN A 81 22.75 -15.46 11.62
CA ASN A 81 23.86 -14.55 11.92
C ASN A 81 24.60 -14.02 10.67
N CYS A 82 23.89 -13.85 9.56
CA CYS A 82 24.44 -13.34 8.30
C CYS A 82 23.46 -12.38 7.62
N THR A 83 23.99 -11.47 6.81
CA THR A 83 23.17 -10.49 6.08
C THR A 83 22.98 -10.96 4.63
N PRO A 84 21.74 -11.07 4.12
CA PRO A 84 21.52 -11.44 2.73
C PRO A 84 22.16 -10.44 1.75
N VAL A 85 22.65 -10.96 0.62
CA VAL A 85 23.42 -10.17 -0.38
C VAL A 85 22.55 -9.14 -1.12
N PHE A 86 21.23 -9.33 -1.13
CA PHE A 86 20.28 -8.41 -1.78
C PHE A 86 19.93 -7.17 -0.94
N ILE A 87 20.64 -6.88 0.15
CA ILE A 87 20.43 -5.68 0.97
C ILE A 87 21.50 -4.65 0.59
N PRO A 88 21.19 -3.36 0.40
CA PRO A 88 22.16 -2.41 -0.12
C PRO A 88 23.13 -2.02 0.99
N HIS A 89 24.35 -1.62 0.64
CA HIS A 89 25.37 -1.16 1.61
C HIS A 89 25.73 -2.18 2.72
N ILE A 90 25.89 -3.46 2.39
CA ILE A 90 26.35 -4.48 3.34
C ILE A 90 27.76 -4.16 3.82
N LYS A 91 27.90 -3.71 5.07
CA LYS A 91 29.20 -3.44 5.69
C LYS A 91 29.76 -4.63 6.48
N ARG A 92 28.94 -5.62 6.86
CA ARG A 92 29.37 -6.73 7.74
C ARG A 92 28.67 -8.07 7.42
N ASN A 93 29.49 -9.12 7.28
CA ASN A 93 29.13 -10.55 7.21
C ASN A 93 28.02 -10.93 6.20
N PRO A 94 28.30 -10.92 4.88
CA PRO A 94 27.35 -11.40 3.88
C PRO A 94 27.09 -12.91 4.03
N CYS A 95 25.85 -13.35 3.81
CA CYS A 95 25.52 -14.77 3.78
C CYS A 95 26.27 -15.50 2.67
N LYS A 96 26.98 -16.57 3.03
CA LYS A 96 27.68 -17.47 2.10
C LYS A 96 26.74 -18.57 1.62
N LEU A 97 27.17 -19.33 0.59
CA LEU A 97 26.44 -20.50 0.09
C LEU A 97 26.05 -21.50 1.19
N VAL A 98 26.92 -21.68 2.19
CA VAL A 98 26.68 -22.56 3.35
C VAL A 98 25.49 -22.13 4.22
N ASN A 99 25.09 -20.85 4.17
CA ASN A 99 23.97 -20.32 4.96
C ASN A 99 22.64 -20.37 4.19
N ILE A 100 22.64 -20.77 2.91
CA ILE A 100 21.42 -20.87 2.10
C ILE A 100 20.37 -21.75 2.77
N PRO A 101 20.67 -22.97 3.27
CA PRO A 101 19.68 -23.82 3.92
C PRO A 101 18.99 -23.13 5.11
N CYS A 102 19.75 -22.34 5.89
CA CYS A 102 19.21 -21.57 7.01
C CYS A 102 18.28 -20.45 6.52
N SER A 103 18.70 -19.66 5.53
CA SER A 103 17.84 -18.59 4.98
C SER A 103 16.55 -19.12 4.37
N VAL A 104 16.61 -20.29 3.71
CA VAL A 104 15.44 -20.99 3.17
C VAL A 104 14.54 -21.48 4.30
N ALA A 105 15.08 -22.05 5.38
CA ALA A 105 14.29 -22.45 6.55
C ALA A 105 13.58 -21.25 7.20
N VAL A 106 14.23 -20.09 7.29
CA VAL A 106 13.60 -18.84 7.76
C VAL A 106 12.48 -18.39 6.83
N ARG A 107 12.66 -18.50 5.51
CA ARG A 107 11.62 -18.20 4.50
C ARG A 107 10.43 -19.16 4.57
N TRP A 108 10.65 -20.44 4.88
CA TRP A 108 9.54 -21.39 5.08
C TRP A 108 8.77 -21.11 6.37
N ASN A 109 9.44 -20.55 7.37
CA ASN A 109 8.84 -20.23 8.66
C ASN A 109 8.35 -18.77 8.75
N THR A 110 7.64 -18.31 7.71
CA THR A 110 7.16 -16.92 7.57
C THR A 110 6.31 -16.47 8.76
N SER A 111 5.46 -17.34 9.28
CA SER A 111 4.57 -17.04 10.40
C SER A 111 5.32 -16.60 11.67
N ASN A 112 6.57 -17.02 11.85
CA ASN A 112 7.36 -16.71 13.04
C ASN A 112 7.94 -15.29 13.04
N TRP A 113 8.12 -14.66 11.89
CA TRP A 113 8.73 -13.32 11.79
C TRP A 113 7.82 -12.29 11.12
N LEU A 114 6.90 -12.73 10.25
CA LEU A 114 5.89 -11.87 9.60
C LEU A 114 4.65 -11.75 10.49
N THR A 115 4.85 -11.28 11.71
CA THR A 115 3.77 -10.95 12.65
C THR A 115 3.77 -9.45 12.87
N PHE A 116 2.59 -8.85 13.08
CA PHE A 116 2.45 -7.40 13.32
C PHE A 116 3.34 -6.88 14.47
N GLU A 117 3.57 -7.68 15.50
CA GLU A 117 4.44 -7.33 16.63
C GLU A 117 5.92 -7.28 16.27
N LYS A 118 6.39 -8.19 15.42
CA LYS A 118 7.81 -8.31 15.03
C LYS A 118 8.15 -7.45 13.80
N CYS A 119 7.15 -7.20 12.96
CA CYS A 119 7.27 -6.50 11.69
C CYS A 119 6.05 -5.58 11.49
N PRO A 120 6.07 -4.36 12.05
CA PRO A 120 4.96 -3.41 11.93
C PRO A 120 4.97 -2.69 10.56
N CYS A 121 4.91 -3.45 9.46
CA CYS A 121 4.81 -2.91 8.11
C CYS A 121 3.34 -2.63 7.76
N LEU A 122 2.96 -1.35 7.74
CA LEU A 122 1.64 -0.94 7.24
C LEU A 122 1.66 -0.82 5.72
N ARG A 123 0.49 -0.86 5.09
CA ARG A 123 0.35 -0.62 3.66
C ARG A 123 0.73 0.81 3.30
N ASP A 124 1.07 1.03 2.03
CA ASP A 124 1.27 2.36 1.48
C ASP A 124 -0.07 3.09 1.34
N CYS A 125 -0.13 4.35 1.75
CA CYS A 125 -1.32 5.19 1.53
C CYS A 125 -1.49 5.54 0.04
N GLU A 126 -0.38 5.66 -0.69
CA GLU A 126 -0.34 5.86 -2.14
C GLU A 126 0.44 4.72 -2.78
N SER A 127 -0.17 4.01 -3.73
CA SER A 127 0.50 2.88 -4.40
C SER A 127 0.04 2.72 -5.85
N ARG A 128 0.94 2.15 -6.66
CA ARG A 128 0.68 1.78 -8.06
C ARG A 128 0.88 0.28 -8.19
N LYS A 129 -0.17 -0.45 -8.54
CA LYS A 129 -0.15 -1.90 -8.69
C LYS A 129 -0.38 -2.27 -10.15
N TYR A 130 0.47 -3.13 -10.69
CA TYR A 130 0.33 -3.66 -12.03
C TYR A 130 -0.08 -5.13 -11.96
N ARG A 131 -1.22 -5.44 -12.56
CA ARG A 131 -1.68 -6.81 -12.76
C ARG A 131 -1.31 -7.25 -14.16
N SER A 132 -0.65 -8.41 -14.29
CA SER A 132 -0.30 -8.98 -15.59
C SER A 132 -1.11 -10.23 -15.88
N GLN A 133 -1.70 -10.33 -17.07
CA GLN A 133 -2.26 -11.56 -17.59
C GLN A 133 -1.34 -12.11 -18.68
N VAL A 134 -0.99 -13.39 -18.59
CA VAL A 134 -0.02 -14.02 -19.51
C VAL A 134 -0.77 -14.92 -20.48
N THR A 135 -0.47 -14.78 -21.78
CA THR A 135 -0.94 -15.68 -22.83
C THR A 135 0.27 -16.21 -23.60
N LEU A 136 0.31 -17.52 -23.84
CA LEU A 136 1.41 -18.18 -24.54
C LEU A 136 1.10 -18.31 -26.03
N GLY A 137 2.05 -17.89 -26.85
CA GLY A 137 2.09 -18.04 -28.30
C GLY A 137 3.08 -19.12 -28.72
N ASN A 138 2.70 -19.91 -29.72
CA ASN A 138 3.53 -20.99 -30.24
C ASN A 138 4.53 -20.46 -31.28
N PHE A 139 5.82 -20.52 -30.99
CA PHE A 139 6.87 -20.12 -31.94
C PHE A 139 6.88 -20.93 -33.23
N ARG A 140 6.38 -22.17 -33.23
CA ARG A 140 6.28 -22.98 -34.45
C ARG A 140 5.32 -22.38 -35.48
N ALA A 141 4.43 -21.48 -35.08
CA ALA A 141 3.52 -20.77 -35.98
C ALA A 141 4.16 -19.53 -36.65
N VAL A 142 5.29 -19.03 -36.14
CA VAL A 142 5.96 -17.82 -36.63
C VAL A 142 6.41 -17.91 -38.10
N PRO A 143 6.95 -19.02 -38.61
CA PRO A 143 7.32 -19.14 -40.02
C PRO A 143 6.13 -18.98 -40.99
N TYR A 144 4.90 -19.22 -40.52
CA TYR A 144 3.67 -19.11 -41.29
C TYR A 144 3.01 -17.72 -41.16
N ALA A 145 3.59 -16.80 -40.39
CA ALA A 145 3.07 -15.45 -40.23
C ALA A 145 3.41 -14.57 -41.46
N ILE A 146 2.41 -13.87 -42.00
CA ILE A 146 2.54 -12.98 -43.17
C ILE A 146 3.61 -11.91 -42.94
N ASN A 147 3.61 -11.33 -41.73
CA ASN A 147 4.66 -10.45 -41.25
C ASN A 147 5.41 -11.17 -40.12
N ASN A 148 6.58 -11.72 -40.43
CA ASN A 148 7.42 -12.35 -39.44
C ASN A 148 8.35 -11.31 -38.77
N PRO A 149 8.09 -10.88 -37.52
CA PRO A 149 8.95 -9.94 -36.82
C PRO A 149 10.30 -10.55 -36.39
N TYR A 150 10.45 -11.88 -36.51
CA TYR A 150 11.63 -12.65 -36.13
C TYR A 150 12.44 -13.13 -37.36
N LYS A 151 12.24 -12.51 -38.53
CA LYS A 151 12.96 -12.86 -39.76
C LYS A 151 14.47 -12.72 -39.56
N GLY A 152 15.20 -13.83 -39.69
CA GLY A 152 16.66 -13.88 -39.52
C GLY A 152 17.13 -14.35 -38.14
N LEU A 153 16.24 -14.61 -37.19
CA LEU A 153 16.57 -15.28 -35.92
C LEU A 153 16.33 -16.79 -36.03
N VAL A 154 17.23 -17.57 -35.43
CA VAL A 154 17.05 -19.02 -35.24
C VAL A 154 16.25 -19.24 -33.97
N LEU A 155 14.94 -19.48 -34.11
CA LEU A 155 14.04 -19.78 -33.00
C LEU A 155 14.24 -21.24 -32.56
N ASN A 156 14.94 -21.43 -31.44
CA ASN A 156 15.16 -22.73 -30.81
C ASN A 156 14.33 -22.88 -29.53
N ASN A 157 14.31 -24.08 -28.93
CA ASN A 157 13.67 -24.34 -27.63
C ASN A 157 14.30 -23.57 -26.45
N THR A 158 15.41 -22.84 -26.68
CA THR A 158 16.08 -21.97 -25.71
C THR A 158 15.73 -20.49 -25.89
N THR A 159 14.98 -20.16 -26.95
CA THR A 159 14.58 -18.78 -27.24
C THR A 159 13.20 -18.53 -26.65
N SER A 160 13.04 -17.41 -25.96
CA SER A 160 11.76 -16.91 -25.46
C SER A 160 11.59 -15.46 -25.92
N ALA A 161 10.36 -15.08 -26.29
CA ALA A 161 10.02 -13.68 -26.58
C ALA A 161 8.95 -13.24 -25.60
N LEU A 162 9.20 -12.13 -24.89
CA LEU A 162 8.26 -11.54 -23.95
C LEU A 162 7.73 -10.24 -24.56
N ARG A 163 6.41 -10.11 -24.67
CA ARG A 163 5.76 -8.90 -25.18
C ARG A 163 4.88 -8.30 -24.09
N PHE A 164 5.23 -7.10 -23.62
CA PHE A 164 4.44 -6.35 -22.66
C PHE A 164 3.63 -5.28 -23.37
N PHE A 165 2.32 -5.25 -23.12
CA PHE A 165 1.46 -4.19 -23.65
C PHE A 165 0.31 -3.88 -22.71
N PHE A 166 -0.13 -2.62 -22.75
CA PHE A 166 -1.36 -2.19 -22.10
C PHE A 166 -2.52 -2.41 -23.08
N THR A 167 -3.55 -3.12 -22.65
CA THR A 167 -4.76 -3.32 -23.47
C THR A 167 -5.54 -2.03 -23.63
N ASN A 168 -5.56 -1.21 -22.58
CA ASN A 168 -6.25 0.07 -22.57
C ASN A 168 -5.27 1.19 -22.19
N PRO A 169 -5.37 2.39 -22.81
CA PRO A 169 -4.55 3.54 -22.44
C PRO A 169 -4.99 4.21 -21.13
N VAL A 170 -5.97 3.63 -20.42
CA VAL A 170 -6.51 4.11 -19.16
C VAL A 170 -6.15 3.18 -18.02
N PHE A 171 -6.03 3.72 -16.82
CA PHE A 171 -5.75 2.98 -15.59
C PHE A 171 -6.85 3.19 -14.56
N LEU A 172 -7.03 2.22 -13.67
CA LEU A 172 -8.03 2.30 -12.61
C LEU A 172 -7.51 3.19 -11.49
N LYS A 173 -8.23 4.27 -11.15
CA LYS A 173 -7.87 5.18 -10.06
C LYS A 173 -8.80 4.99 -8.86
N GLN A 174 -8.26 4.46 -7.77
CA GLN A 174 -8.97 4.23 -6.51
C GLN A 174 -8.67 5.34 -5.51
N LYS A 175 -9.69 6.12 -5.15
CA LYS A 175 -9.61 7.14 -4.11
C LYS A 175 -10.04 6.55 -2.78
N GLN A 176 -9.21 6.67 -1.75
CA GLN A 176 -9.60 6.40 -0.37
C GLN A 176 -10.14 7.68 0.27
N GLU A 177 -11.36 7.62 0.78
CA GLU A 177 -12.03 8.71 1.49
C GLU A 177 -12.43 8.26 2.90
N THR A 178 -12.64 9.24 3.78
CA THR A 178 -13.16 8.96 5.12
C THR A 178 -14.62 8.54 5.05
N VAL A 179 -15.02 7.55 5.85
CA VAL A 179 -16.41 7.05 5.88
C VAL A 179 -17.40 8.16 6.23
N MET A 180 -17.04 9.04 7.16
CA MET A 180 -17.78 10.28 7.45
C MET A 180 -16.82 11.41 7.78
N SER A 181 -16.94 12.52 7.05
CA SER A 181 -16.31 13.79 7.40
C SER A 181 -17.06 14.46 8.56
N ILE A 182 -16.42 15.37 9.29
CA ILE A 182 -17.05 16.11 10.41
C ILE A 182 -18.26 16.91 9.91
N ILE A 183 -18.18 17.41 8.68
CA ILE A 183 -19.27 18.17 8.03
C ILE A 183 -20.47 17.25 7.80
N SER A 184 -20.25 16.04 7.29
CA SER A 184 -21.30 15.04 7.08
C SER A 184 -21.92 14.60 8.41
N LEU A 185 -21.10 14.42 9.45
CA LEU A 185 -21.58 14.09 10.79
C LEU A 185 -22.47 15.21 11.36
N ALA A 186 -22.02 16.46 11.27
CA ALA A 186 -22.78 17.62 11.74
C ALA A 186 -24.08 17.80 10.96
N SER A 187 -24.06 17.58 9.63
CA SER A 187 -25.25 17.62 8.78
C SER A 187 -26.26 16.53 9.15
N ASN A 188 -25.80 15.30 9.37
CA ASN A 188 -26.68 14.18 9.74
C ASN A 188 -27.30 14.40 11.13
N LEU A 189 -26.51 14.82 12.11
CA LEU A 189 -27.02 15.16 13.45
C LEU A 189 -27.98 16.35 13.41
N GLY A 190 -27.62 17.41 12.68
CA GLY A 190 -28.47 18.59 12.49
C GLY A 190 -29.80 18.26 11.82
N GLY A 191 -29.79 17.37 10.82
CA GLY A 191 -31.01 16.88 10.17
C GLY A 191 -31.91 16.11 11.14
N VAL A 192 -31.33 15.23 11.96
CA VAL A 192 -32.08 14.48 12.98
C VAL A 192 -32.66 15.42 14.04
N PHE A 193 -31.88 16.35 14.60
CA PHE A 193 -32.37 17.30 15.62
C PHE A 193 -33.39 18.29 15.06
N GLY A 194 -33.21 18.76 13.82
CA GLY A 194 -34.14 19.65 13.14
C GLY A 194 -35.49 18.99 12.86
N LEU A 195 -35.50 17.73 12.40
CA LEU A 195 -36.74 17.02 12.08
C LEU A 195 -37.48 16.51 13.33
N SER A 196 -36.74 15.98 14.32
CA SER A 196 -37.36 15.31 15.48
C SER A 196 -37.69 16.25 16.64
N MET A 197 -36.85 17.25 16.91
CA MET A 197 -37.04 18.19 18.02
C MET A 197 -37.45 19.59 17.55
N GLY A 198 -37.36 19.90 16.25
CA GLY A 198 -37.46 21.28 15.76
C GLY A 198 -36.31 22.17 16.25
N PHE A 199 -35.21 21.55 16.66
CA PHE A 199 -34.10 22.22 17.33
C PHE A 199 -33.06 22.70 16.32
N SER A 200 -32.66 23.97 16.40
CA SER A 200 -31.62 24.57 15.55
C SER A 200 -30.45 25.10 16.36
N CYS A 201 -29.34 25.46 15.69
CA CYS A 201 -28.21 26.13 16.33
C CYS A 201 -28.61 27.46 16.99
N ILE A 202 -29.62 28.16 16.45
CA ILE A 202 -30.14 29.41 17.03
C ILE A 202 -30.83 29.11 18.36
N SER A 203 -31.63 28.04 18.41
CA SER A 203 -32.30 27.58 19.63
C SER A 203 -31.29 27.16 20.71
N LEU A 204 -30.16 26.55 20.32
CA LEU A 204 -29.07 26.23 21.25
C LEU A 204 -28.45 27.48 21.89
N LEU A 205 -28.17 28.52 21.08
CA LEU A 205 -27.60 29.77 21.58
C LEU A 205 -28.57 30.50 22.52
N GLU A 206 -29.86 30.47 22.23
CA GLU A 206 -30.89 31.06 23.09
C GLU A 206 -30.94 30.38 24.47
N ILE A 207 -30.92 29.04 24.50
CA ILE A 207 -30.87 28.28 25.77
C ILE A 207 -29.61 28.63 26.57
N LEU A 208 -28.44 28.69 25.93
CA LEU A 208 -27.19 29.06 26.61
C LEU A 208 -27.24 30.49 27.17
N PHE A 209 -27.87 31.42 26.45
CA PHE A 209 -28.03 32.80 26.90
C PHE A 209 -28.93 32.91 28.14
N TYR A 210 -30.07 32.23 28.17
CA TYR A 210 -30.94 32.21 29.35
C TYR A 210 -30.28 31.51 30.54
N ILE A 211 -29.55 30.42 30.32
CA ILE A 211 -28.77 29.74 31.37
C ILE A 211 -27.71 30.70 31.94
N TYR A 212 -27.00 31.44 31.10
CA TYR A 212 -26.01 32.42 31.54
C TYR A 212 -26.64 33.55 32.38
N LEU A 213 -27.77 34.12 31.95
CA LEU A 213 -28.50 35.13 32.71
C LEU A 213 -29.02 34.57 34.05
N GLY A 214 -29.53 33.35 34.04
CA GLY A 214 -29.98 32.64 35.25
C GLY A 214 -28.83 32.45 36.25
N LEU A 215 -27.68 31.97 35.79
CA LEU A 215 -26.45 31.83 36.60
C LEU A 215 -25.97 33.18 37.14
N ARG A 216 -25.95 34.22 36.30
CA ARG A 216 -25.56 35.58 36.73
C ARG A 216 -26.48 36.12 37.81
N ASN A 217 -27.80 35.96 37.65
CA ASN A 217 -28.77 36.39 38.66
C ASN A 217 -28.68 35.55 39.93
N TYR A 218 -28.44 34.24 39.82
CA TYR A 218 -28.23 33.36 40.96
C TYR A 218 -26.99 33.76 41.77
N ILE A 219 -25.87 34.04 41.10
CA ILE A 219 -24.62 34.49 41.73
C ILE A 219 -24.80 35.88 42.36
N LYS A 220 -25.48 36.81 41.67
CA LYS A 220 -25.76 38.15 42.20
C LYS A 220 -26.66 38.12 43.44
N ASN A 221 -27.67 37.24 43.44
CA ASN A 221 -28.52 37.04 44.61
C ASN A 221 -27.78 36.39 45.78
N ARG A 222 -26.79 35.50 45.52
CA ARG A 222 -25.92 34.97 46.57
C ARG A 222 -24.92 35.99 47.13
N LEU A 223 -24.42 36.92 46.30
CA LEU A 223 -23.48 37.98 46.72
C LEU A 223 -24.16 39.13 47.49
N ASN A 224 -25.45 39.38 47.25
CA ASN A 224 -26.24 40.39 47.99
C ASN A 224 -26.78 39.91 49.34
N ILE A 225 -26.40 38.72 49.81
CA ILE A 225 -26.80 38.14 51.11
C ILE A 225 -25.65 38.15 52.14
N ASN A 226 -24.47 38.70 51.80
CA ASN A 226 -23.41 39.07 52.75
C ASN A 226 -23.40 40.58 52.96
#